data_AF-A0AAV8Y2T8-F1
#
_entry.id   AF-A0AAV8Y2T8-F1
#
_cell.length_a   1.000
_cell.length_b   1.000
_cell.length_c   1.000
_cell.angle_alpha   90.00
_cell.angle_beta   90.00
_cell.angle_gamma   90.00
#
_symmetry.space_group_name_H-M   'P 1'
#
loop_
_entity.id
_entity.type
_entity.pdbx_description
1 polymer ?
#
loop_
_entity_poly.entity_id
_entity_poly.type
_entity_poly.pdbx_seq_one_letter_code
_entity_poly.pdbx_strand_id
1 'polypeptide(L)' 'MPRTRKDPGKGYVIKDDDVKYAYITLPKNESFVFPDLFEKDEQEEDQDHRKALKEAKKGFENYIQKNKHRPNMPGWFTV' A
#
# COMPACT_ATOMS: atom_id res chain seq x y z
N MET A 1 -26.06 2.77 -13.54
CA MET A 1 -26.43 3.53 -12.33
C MET A 1 -25.22 3.54 -11.42
N PRO A 2 -24.80 4.72 -10.94
CA PRO A 2 -23.60 4.86 -10.14
C PRO A 2 -23.84 4.29 -8.76
N ARG A 3 -22.76 3.83 -8.13
CA ARG A 3 -22.83 3.25 -6.81
C ARG A 3 -23.15 4.35 -5.80
N THR A 4 -24.01 4.02 -4.85
CA THR A 4 -24.29 4.87 -3.69
C THR A 4 -23.71 4.18 -2.46
N ARG A 5 -23.03 4.95 -1.62
CA ARG A 5 -22.42 4.47 -0.38
C ARG A 5 -22.82 5.36 0.78
N LYS A 6 -22.92 4.78 1.97
CA LYS A 6 -23.12 5.55 3.19
C LYS A 6 -21.79 6.13 3.66
N ASP A 7 -21.81 7.40 4.02
CA ASP A 7 -20.68 8.05 4.67
C ASP A 7 -20.44 7.40 6.05
N PRO A 8 -19.22 6.93 6.35
CA PRO A 8 -18.94 6.24 7.60
C PRO A 8 -19.00 7.14 8.84
N GLY A 9 -18.98 8.47 8.68
CA GLY A 9 -19.05 9.42 9.79
C GLY A 9 -20.48 9.85 10.10
N LYS A 10 -21.10 10.59 9.18
CA LYS A 10 -22.39 11.27 9.39
C LYS A 10 -23.59 10.50 8.79
N GLY A 11 -23.36 9.38 8.12
CA GLY A 11 -24.42 8.49 7.62
C GLY A 11 -25.15 8.99 6.36
N TYR A 12 -24.68 10.07 5.73
CA TYR A 12 -25.24 10.57 4.47
C TYR A 12 -25.04 9.58 3.32
N VAL A 13 -25.89 9.67 2.30
CA VAL A 13 -25.72 8.91 1.06
C VAL A 13 -24.81 9.71 0.13
N ILE A 14 -23.62 9.17 -0.13
CA ILE A 14 -22.68 9.68 -1.12
C ILE A 14 -22.95 8.92 -2.43
N LYS A 15 -23.24 9.68 -3.47
CA LYS A 15 -23.41 9.16 -4.83
C LYS A 15 -22.07 9.33 -5.57
N ASP A 16 -21.58 8.24 -6.17
CA ASP A 16 -20.39 8.30 -7.01
C ASP A 16 -20.73 8.94 -8.38
N ASP A 17 -19.73 9.44 -9.09
CA ASP A 17 -19.92 10.13 -10.36
C ASP A 17 -20.48 9.20 -11.45
N ASP A 18 -21.33 9.77 -12.30
CA ASP A 18 -21.94 9.09 -13.43
C ASP A 18 -20.95 9.03 -14.61
N VAL A 19 -20.52 7.82 -14.99
CA VAL A 19 -19.60 7.60 -16.12
C VAL A 19 -20.32 6.93 -17.30
N LYS A 20 -20.03 7.39 -18.51
CA LYS A 20 -20.54 6.80 -19.76
C LYS A 20 -19.41 6.03 -20.45
N TYR A 21 -19.63 4.73 -20.68
CA TYR A 21 -18.67 3.87 -21.38
C TYR A 21 -19.00 3.77 -22.88
N ALA A 22 -17.96 3.72 -23.71
CA ALA A 22 -18.07 3.45 -25.13
C ALA A 22 -17.17 2.26 -25.49
N TYR A 23 -17.69 1.36 -26.31
CA TYR A 23 -16.94 0.23 -26.85
C TYR A 23 -16.73 0.48 -28.35
N ILE A 24 -15.46 0.55 -28.76
CA ILE A 24 -15.07 0.87 -30.13
C ILE A 24 -14.41 -0.35 -30.73
N THR A 25 -14.77 -0.69 -31.97
CA THR A 25 -14.16 -1.79 -32.72
C THR A 25 -13.20 -1.25 -33.76
N LEU A 26 -12.02 -1.87 -33.86
CA LEU A 26 -11.02 -1.56 -34.87
C LEU A 26 -11.34 -2.27 -36.19
N PRO A 27 -10.83 -1.76 -37.33
CA PRO A 27 -10.87 -2.47 -38.62
C PRO A 27 -10.22 -3.86 -38.52
N LYS A 28 -10.61 -4.79 -39.39
CA LYS A 28 -10.20 -6.21 -39.31
C LYS A 28 -8.68 -6.46 -39.32
N ASN A 29 -7.89 -5.49 -39.75
CA ASN A 29 -6.43 -5.62 -39.89
C ASN A 29 -5.66 -5.05 -38.69
N GLU A 30 -6.35 -4.45 -37.72
CA GLU A 30 -5.73 -3.79 -36.58
C GLU A 30 -6.14 -4.50 -35.28
N SER A 31 -5.18 -4.66 -34.39
CA SER A 31 -5.40 -5.22 -33.05
C SER A 31 -4.88 -4.25 -32.00
N PHE A 32 -5.62 -4.14 -30.91
CA PHE A 32 -5.23 -3.32 -29.76
C PHE A 32 -5.19 -4.20 -28.52
N VAL A 33 -4.07 -4.17 -27.83
CA VAL A 33 -3.88 -4.76 -26.51
C VAL A 33 -3.49 -3.61 -25.58
N PHE A 34 -4.20 -3.47 -24.47
CA PHE A 34 -3.85 -2.45 -23.47
C PHE A 34 -2.46 -2.77 -22.93
N PRO A 35 -1.50 -1.83 -23.00
CA PRO A 35 -0.14 -2.09 -22.54
C PRO A 35 -0.10 -2.23 -21.01
N ASP A 36 0.92 -2.93 -20.51
CA ASP A 36 1.23 -2.89 -19.09
C ASP A 36 1.88 -1.55 -18.77
N LEU A 37 1.25 -0.78 -17.88
CA LEU A 37 1.71 0.56 -17.50
C LEU A 37 2.61 0.55 -16.26
N PHE A 38 2.63 -0.56 -15.53
CA PHE A 38 3.36 -0.67 -14.27
C PHE A 38 4.49 -1.67 -14.43
N GLU A 39 5.66 -1.15 -14.82
CA GLU A 39 6.87 -1.95 -14.89
C GLU A 39 7.20 -2.52 -13.51
N LYS A 40 7.60 -3.80 -13.44
CA LYS A 40 7.95 -4.46 -12.17
C LYS A 40 9.24 -3.92 -11.54
N ASP A 41 9.92 -3.02 -12.21
CA ASP A 41 11.21 -2.49 -11.80
C ASP A 41 11.06 -1.20 -11.01
N GLU A 42 10.28 -1.24 -9.92
CA GLU A 42 10.31 -0.24 -8.84
C GLU A 42 11.59 -0.36 -7.98
N GLN A 43 12.71 -0.83 -8.54
CA GLN A 43 13.82 -1.34 -7.74
C GLN A 43 14.57 -0.27 -6.95
N GLU A 44 14.57 1.00 -7.38
CA GLU A 44 15.33 2.06 -6.69
C GLU A 44 14.54 2.73 -5.57
N GLU A 45 13.30 3.16 -5.80
CA GLU A 45 12.48 3.77 -4.74
C GLU A 45 12.09 2.75 -3.66
N ASP A 46 11.84 1.48 -4.04
CA ASP A 46 11.61 0.42 -3.06
C ASP A 46 12.84 0.11 -2.22
N GLN A 47 14.06 0.32 -2.73
CA GLN A 47 15.27 -0.08 -2.01
C GLN A 47 15.46 0.73 -0.72
N ASP A 48 15.24 2.04 -0.78
CA ASP A 48 15.34 2.92 0.39
C ASP A 48 14.22 2.65 1.39
N HIS A 49 12.98 2.45 0.91
CA HIS A 49 11.86 2.03 1.76
C HIS A 49 12.10 0.66 2.42
N ARG A 50 12.63 -0.31 1.67
CA ARG A 50 12.98 -1.63 2.17
C ARG A 50 14.14 -1.57 3.15
N LYS A 51 15.11 -0.68 2.96
CA LYS A 51 16.23 -0.48 3.89
C LYS A 51 15.72 0.10 5.22
N ALA A 52 14.88 1.14 5.18
CA ALA A 52 14.27 1.70 6.37
C ALA A 52 13.47 0.64 7.16
N LEU A 53 12.69 -0.20 6.47
CA LEU A 53 11.95 -1.30 7.09
C LEU A 53 12.87 -2.37 7.70
N LYS A 54 13.97 -2.72 7.02
CA LYS A 54 14.97 -3.67 7.55
C LYS A 54 15.65 -3.12 8.80
N GLU A 55 16.00 -1.85 8.81
CA GLU A 55 16.62 -1.20 9.97
C GLU A 55 15.66 -1.13 11.16
N ALA A 56 14.39 -0.77 10.93
CA ALA A 56 13.36 -0.78 11.96
C ALA A 56 13.16 -2.19 12.56
N LYS A 57 13.08 -3.22 11.72
CA LYS A 57 12.95 -4.61 12.16
C LYS A 57 14.16 -5.05 13.00
N LYS A 58 15.38 -4.74 12.53
CA LYS A 58 16.62 -5.06 13.25
C LYS A 58 16.69 -4.35 14.59
N GLY A 59 16.28 -3.08 14.66
CA GLY A 59 16.19 -2.32 15.91
C GLY A 59 15.26 -2.97 16.93
N PHE A 60 14.09 -3.43 16.47
CA PHE A 60 13.12 -4.13 17.31
C PHE A 60 13.62 -5.49 17.80
N GLU A 61 14.24 -6.30 16.93
CA GLU A 61 14.84 -7.58 17.32
C GLU A 61 15.95 -7.39 18.36
N ASN A 62 16.81 -6.40 18.17
CA ASN A 62 17.87 -6.05 19.13
C ASN A 62 17.28 -5.62 20.49
N TYR A 63 16.19 -4.86 20.48
CA TYR A 63 15.49 -4.46 21.71
C TYR A 63 14.93 -5.67 22.46
N ILE A 64 14.27 -6.61 21.76
CA ILE A 64 13.75 -7.84 22.37
C ILE A 64 14.88 -8.68 22.97
N GLN A 65 15.99 -8.86 22.23
CA GLN A 65 17.12 -9.66 22.70
C GLN A 65 17.75 -9.09 23.96
N LYS A 66 17.96 -7.77 24.03
CA LYS A 66 18.52 -7.10 25.22
C LYS A 66 17.63 -7.23 26.45
N ASN A 67 16.31 -7.27 26.26
CA ASN A 67 15.34 -7.32 27.36
C ASN A 67 14.89 -8.75 27.72
N LYS A 68 15.42 -9.79 27.06
CA LYS A 68 14.99 -11.19 27.23
C LYS A 68 15.08 -11.70 28.67
N HIS A 69 16.07 -11.23 29.43
CA HIS A 69 16.31 -11.67 30.82
C HIS A 69 15.82 -10.67 31.87
N ARG A 70 15.14 -9.59 31.48
CA ARG A 70 14.67 -8.53 32.38
C ARG A 70 13.19 -8.20 32.16
N PRO A 71 12.27 -9.16 32.40
CA PRO A 71 10.85 -8.83 32.44
C PRO A 71 10.61 -7.84 33.58
N ASN A 72 9.85 -6.77 33.32
CA ASN A 72 9.42 -5.73 34.29
C ASN A 72 10.37 -4.55 34.57
N MET A 73 11.53 -4.46 33.91
CA MET A 73 12.40 -3.26 33.99
C MET A 73 12.34 -2.46 32.68
N PRO A 74 12.05 -1.16 32.70
CA PRO A 74 12.06 -0.36 31.48
C PRO A 74 13.47 -0.32 30.86
N GLY A 75 13.56 -0.60 29.55
CA GLY A 75 14.85 -0.80 28.87
C GLY A 75 15.82 0.40 28.85
N TRP A 76 15.37 1.58 29.27
CA TRP A 76 16.22 2.78 29.41
C TRP A 76 17.04 2.81 30.70
N PHE A 77 16.69 2.02 31.73
CA PHE A 77 17.47 1.90 32.98
C PHE A 77 18.72 1.00 32.82
N THR A 78 19.19 0.82 31.58
CA THR A 78 20.24 -0.13 31.19
C THR A 78 21.50 0.58 30.67
N VAL A 79 21.90 1.69 31.32
CA VAL A 79 23.24 2.30 31.16
C VAL A 79 24.24 1.53 32.00
#